data_AF-A0A8J6MWF4-F1
#
_entry.id   AF-A0A8J6MWF4-F1
#
_cell.length_a   1.000
_cell.length_b   1.000
_cell.length_c   1.000
_cell.angle_alpha   90.00
_cell.angle_beta   90.00
_cell.angle_gamma   90.00
#
_symmetry.space_group_name_H-M   'P 1'
#
loop_
_entity.id
_entity.type
_entity.pdbx_description
1 polymer ?
#
loop_
_entity_poly.entity_id
_entity_poly.type
_entity_poly.pdbx_seq_one_letter_code
_entity_poly.pdbx_strand_id
1 'polypeptide(L)'
;MSEEKKTTRRGIAAAKPLKKLMADYFYEMDDAAKTGSRKIAWCTSVGPAELLRGMGFLVYYPENHGAMLGATRMATDLIPYANAMGYSPDICSYLTCDVGSYLQKKTPLTMAYNIESVPRPDVLVFNTNQCRDVQDWFAWYSRELNVPLVGVHTHRDIGDIGEPQIKDIASQIEDLVPELEKVTGEKFDMDRFKEALGHSRRTSELWKACLEASAAIPSPWTFFDATIHMAPAVVSRGTKAANDYYELLLPELEQRIKDGVAAVEGEKHRLYWEGMPIWGKLRDLSEQFFSLKSCVVASTYCNSWIFDQLDPDEPFESMARAYTELFIVRDEPYK
;
A
#
# COMPACT_ATOMS: atom_id res chain seq x y z
N MET A 1 21.78 41.45 -6.64
CA MET A 1 21.43 40.23 -5.88
C MET A 1 19.92 40.22 -5.73
N SER A 2 19.21 39.62 -6.68
CA SER A 2 17.76 39.44 -6.56
C SER A 2 17.50 38.41 -5.48
N GLU A 3 16.74 38.78 -4.44
CA GLU A 3 16.18 37.81 -3.50
C GLU A 3 15.41 36.76 -4.31
N GLU A 4 15.94 35.54 -4.40
CA GLU A 4 15.15 34.40 -4.85
C GLU A 4 13.98 34.27 -3.87
N LYS A 5 12.80 34.71 -4.29
CA LYS A 5 11.54 34.31 -3.66
C LYS A 5 11.57 32.78 -3.63
N LYS A 6 11.80 32.20 -2.46
CA LYS A 6 11.56 30.78 -2.21
C LYS A 6 10.08 30.52 -2.50
N THR A 7 9.75 30.17 -3.73
CA THR A 7 8.43 29.70 -4.12
C THR A 7 8.10 28.51 -3.25
N THR A 8 7.21 28.72 -2.29
CA THR A 8 6.82 27.72 -1.30
C THR A 8 5.71 26.88 -1.91
N ARG A 9 5.89 25.57 -1.91
CA ARG A 9 4.85 24.65 -2.38
C ARG A 9 3.59 24.82 -1.55
N ARG A 10 2.44 24.85 -2.23
CA ARG A 10 1.13 24.88 -1.58
C ARG A 10 0.78 23.47 -1.11
N GLY A 11 0.81 23.27 0.21
CA GLY A 11 0.45 22.00 0.82
C GLY A 11 -0.99 21.60 0.52
N ILE A 12 -1.28 20.31 0.71
CA ILE A 12 -2.62 19.73 0.61
C ILE A 12 -3.20 19.65 2.02
N ALA A 13 -4.36 20.25 2.26
CA ALA A 13 -5.01 20.32 3.56
C ALA A 13 -5.35 18.93 4.10
N ALA A 14 -5.73 18.00 3.22
CA ALA A 14 -5.97 16.59 3.53
C ALA A 14 -4.75 15.87 4.15
N ALA A 15 -3.54 16.42 4.07
CA ALA A 15 -2.38 15.85 4.77
C ALA A 15 -2.54 15.82 6.31
N LYS A 16 -3.38 16.70 6.89
CA LYS A 16 -3.68 16.68 8.34
C LYS A 16 -4.57 15.49 8.73
N PRO A 17 -5.76 15.28 8.13
CA PRO A 17 -6.56 14.09 8.41
C PRO A 17 -5.84 12.79 8.04
N LEU A 18 -4.98 12.79 7.00
CA LEU A 18 -4.12 11.64 6.69
C LEU A 18 -3.24 11.23 7.88
N LYS A 19 -2.56 12.19 8.51
CA LYS A 19 -1.72 11.92 9.69
C LYS A 19 -2.52 11.31 10.83
N LYS A 20 -3.75 11.78 11.03
CA LYS A 20 -4.65 11.21 12.04
C LYS A 20 -5.01 9.76 11.69
N LEU A 21 -5.43 9.50 10.46
CA LEU A 21 -5.78 8.15 9.99
C LEU A 21 -4.61 7.18 10.19
N MET A 22 -3.40 7.57 9.79
CA MET A 22 -2.21 6.73 9.98
C MET A 22 -1.88 6.49 11.46
N ALA A 23 -2.02 7.51 12.31
CA ALA A 23 -1.82 7.36 13.74
C ALA A 23 -2.85 6.40 14.36
N ASP A 24 -4.13 6.58 14.05
CA ASP A 24 -5.22 5.71 14.52
C ASP A 24 -4.98 4.25 14.09
N TYR A 25 -4.56 4.03 12.84
CA TYR A 25 -4.20 2.71 12.33
C TYR A 25 -3.09 2.03 13.16
N PHE A 26 -2.00 2.73 13.47
CA PHE A 26 -0.92 2.16 14.27
C PHE A 26 -1.26 2.02 15.76
N TYR A 27 -2.06 2.93 16.32
CA TYR A 27 -2.52 2.83 17.70
C TYR A 27 -3.50 1.68 17.92
N GLU A 28 -4.42 1.43 16.98
CA GLU A 28 -5.30 0.27 17.03
C GLU A 28 -4.50 -1.04 17.00
N MET A 29 -3.47 -1.11 16.15
CA MET A 29 -2.56 -2.26 16.07
C MET A 29 -1.77 -2.48 17.36
N ASP A 30 -1.24 -1.42 17.94
CA ASP A 30 -0.46 -1.49 19.19
C ASP A 30 -1.34 -1.89 20.38
N ASP A 31 -2.57 -1.36 20.47
CA ASP A 31 -3.55 -1.79 21.47
C ASP A 31 -3.86 -3.29 21.34
N ALA A 32 -4.18 -3.76 20.13
CA ALA A 32 -4.47 -5.16 19.88
C ALA A 32 -3.28 -6.08 20.19
N ALA A 33 -2.06 -5.65 19.85
CA ALA A 33 -0.85 -6.42 20.16
C ALA A 33 -0.59 -6.53 21.68
N LYS A 34 -0.99 -5.53 22.47
CA LYS A 34 -0.81 -5.50 23.93
C LYS A 34 -1.92 -6.21 24.69
N THR A 35 -3.17 -6.04 24.25
CA THR A 35 -4.36 -6.50 24.97
C THR A 35 -4.91 -7.82 24.44
N GLY A 36 -4.59 -8.18 23.20
CA GLY A 36 -5.23 -9.28 22.49
C GLY A 36 -6.68 -8.99 22.09
N SER A 37 -7.09 -7.71 22.05
CA SER A 37 -8.46 -7.30 21.75
C SER A 37 -8.94 -7.73 20.36
N ARG A 38 -8.03 -7.81 19.38
CA ARG A 38 -8.29 -8.25 18.02
C ARG A 38 -7.10 -9.02 17.45
N LYS A 39 -7.38 -9.96 16.54
CA LYS A 39 -6.36 -10.71 15.81
C LYS A 39 -5.70 -9.85 14.73
N ILE A 40 -4.39 -10.01 14.56
CA ILE A 40 -3.58 -9.24 13.61
C ILE A 40 -3.10 -10.16 12.49
N ALA A 41 -3.48 -9.87 11.25
CA ALA A 41 -2.92 -10.50 10.08
C ALA A 41 -1.82 -9.60 9.49
N TRP A 42 -0.64 -10.16 9.23
CA TRP A 42 0.28 -9.51 8.31
C TRP A 42 -0.11 -9.89 6.89
N CYS A 43 -0.15 -8.92 5.99
CA CYS A 43 -0.55 -9.09 4.60
C CYS A 43 0.44 -8.40 3.66
N THR A 44 0.70 -9.01 2.51
CA THR A 44 1.39 -8.32 1.40
C THR A 44 0.49 -7.20 0.87
N SER A 45 1.04 -6.09 0.34
CA SER A 45 0.22 -4.89 0.04
C SER A 45 -0.85 -5.11 -1.01
N VAL A 46 -0.69 -6.12 -1.86
CA VAL A 46 -1.71 -6.58 -2.82
C VAL A 46 -2.17 -8.02 -2.53
N GLY A 47 -2.08 -8.42 -1.26
CA GLY A 47 -2.73 -9.62 -0.73
C GLY A 47 -4.23 -9.43 -0.45
N PRO A 48 -4.94 -10.51 -0.04
CA PRO A 48 -6.39 -10.57 0.14
C PRO A 48 -6.88 -9.80 1.38
N ALA A 49 -6.63 -8.49 1.42
CA ALA A 49 -6.95 -7.62 2.55
C ALA A 49 -8.46 -7.57 2.85
N GLU A 50 -9.29 -7.58 1.82
CA GLU A 50 -10.75 -7.59 1.89
C GLU A 50 -11.26 -8.80 2.69
N LEU A 51 -10.72 -9.99 2.39
CA LEU A 51 -11.05 -11.21 3.09
C LEU A 51 -10.65 -11.11 4.57
N LEU A 52 -9.43 -10.64 4.85
CA LEU A 52 -8.92 -10.51 6.22
C LEU A 52 -9.74 -9.51 7.04
N ARG A 53 -10.11 -8.36 6.45
CA ARG A 53 -10.98 -7.37 7.09
C ARG A 53 -12.38 -7.94 7.32
N GLY A 54 -12.95 -8.65 6.34
CA GLY A 54 -14.23 -9.37 6.48
C GLY A 54 -14.22 -10.37 7.63
N MET A 55 -13.11 -11.08 7.81
CA MET A 55 -12.88 -12.01 8.92
C MET A 55 -12.47 -11.33 10.24
N GLY A 56 -12.48 -10.00 10.30
CA GLY A 56 -12.30 -9.25 11.55
C GLY A 56 -10.87 -8.97 11.96
N PHE A 57 -9.88 -9.33 11.14
CA PHE A 57 -8.48 -9.03 11.42
C PHE A 57 -8.20 -7.53 11.34
N LEU A 58 -7.26 -7.09 12.17
CA LEU A 58 -6.45 -5.93 11.85
C LEU A 58 -5.38 -6.35 10.84
N VAL A 59 -5.20 -5.59 9.77
CA VAL A 59 -4.26 -5.95 8.68
C VAL A 59 -3.04 -5.04 8.67
N TYR A 60 -1.86 -5.63 8.91
CA TYR A 60 -0.57 -4.95 8.92
C TYR A 60 0.24 -5.28 7.66
N TYR A 61 1.00 -4.30 7.14
CA TYR A 61 1.74 -4.44 5.89
C TYR A 61 3.24 -4.19 6.09
N PRO A 62 4.08 -5.25 6.06
CA PRO A 62 5.54 -5.10 6.16
C PRO A 62 6.14 -4.16 5.09
N GLU A 63 5.57 -4.12 3.89
CA GLU A 63 6.02 -3.23 2.81
C GLU A 63 5.78 -1.74 3.12
N ASN A 64 4.68 -1.41 3.80
CA ASN A 64 4.45 -0.04 4.27
C ASN A 64 5.49 0.33 5.35
N HIS A 65 5.84 -0.61 6.22
CA HIS A 65 6.94 -0.41 7.17
C HIS A 65 8.29 -0.24 6.45
N GLY A 66 8.56 -1.03 5.41
CA GLY A 66 9.71 -0.86 4.49
C GLY A 66 9.78 0.55 3.87
N ALA A 67 8.64 1.09 3.41
CA ALA A 67 8.55 2.46 2.92
C ALA A 67 8.90 3.49 4.00
N MET A 68 8.39 3.30 5.22
CA MET A 68 8.71 4.15 6.37
C MET A 68 10.20 4.09 6.73
N LEU A 69 10.81 2.90 6.73
CA LEU A 69 12.24 2.70 6.97
C LEU A 69 13.10 3.44 5.94
N GLY A 70 12.68 3.42 4.68
CA GLY A 70 13.31 4.20 3.62
C GLY A 70 13.15 5.70 3.82
N ALA A 71 11.93 6.17 4.11
CA ALA A 71 11.62 7.58 4.27
C ALA A 71 12.30 8.23 5.49
N THR A 72 12.48 7.48 6.59
CA THR A 72 13.22 7.93 7.78
C THR A 72 14.73 7.73 7.67
N ARG A 73 15.22 7.20 6.53
CA ARG A 73 16.62 6.84 6.27
C ARG A 73 17.19 5.76 7.20
N MET A 74 16.35 5.10 8.00
CA MET A 74 16.77 3.96 8.83
C MET A 74 17.25 2.77 7.98
N ALA A 75 16.72 2.60 6.77
CA ALA A 75 17.14 1.56 5.84
C ALA A 75 18.65 1.60 5.53
N THR A 76 19.29 2.77 5.60
CA THR A 76 20.74 2.94 5.37
C THR A 76 21.59 2.15 6.39
N ASP A 77 21.10 1.95 7.62
CA ASP A 77 21.80 1.18 8.65
C ASP A 77 21.32 -0.28 8.71
N LEU A 78 20.05 -0.53 8.40
CA LEU A 78 19.42 -1.84 8.57
C LEU A 78 19.75 -2.81 7.43
N ILE A 79 19.86 -2.33 6.19
CA ILE A 79 20.23 -3.17 5.05
C ILE A 79 21.65 -3.74 5.20
N PRO A 80 22.69 -2.93 5.49
CA PRO A 80 24.04 -3.47 5.71
C PRO A 80 24.11 -4.48 6.85
N TYR A 81 23.30 -4.29 7.89
CA TYR A 81 23.22 -5.24 8.99
C TYR A 81 22.64 -6.59 8.57
N ALA A 82 21.51 -6.61 7.86
CA ALA A 82 20.94 -7.83 7.32
C ALA A 82 21.92 -8.54 6.35
N ASN A 83 22.61 -7.77 5.51
CA ASN A 83 23.65 -8.33 4.63
C ASN A 83 24.79 -9.00 5.42
N ALA A 84 25.23 -8.40 6.53
CA ALA A 84 26.23 -8.99 7.42
C ALA A 84 25.75 -10.28 8.10
N MET A 85 24.43 -10.48 8.20
CA MET A 85 23.80 -11.72 8.70
C MET A 85 23.61 -12.78 7.59
N GLY A 86 24.09 -12.52 6.37
CA GLY A 86 24.09 -13.48 5.26
C GLY A 86 23.02 -13.25 4.20
N TYR A 87 22.23 -12.17 4.27
CA TYR A 87 21.31 -11.81 3.20
C TYR A 87 22.08 -11.26 1.99
N SER A 88 21.67 -11.67 0.78
CA SER A 88 22.27 -11.17 -0.45
C SER A 88 21.98 -9.66 -0.60
N PRO A 89 22.92 -8.85 -1.12
CA PRO A 89 22.61 -7.47 -1.50
C PRO A 89 21.64 -7.35 -2.70
N ASP A 90 21.38 -8.45 -3.41
CA ASP A 90 20.57 -8.46 -4.64
C ASP A 90 19.06 -8.66 -4.41
N ILE A 91 18.64 -8.96 -3.17
CA ILE A 91 17.22 -9.12 -2.85
C ILE A 91 16.55 -7.78 -2.54
N CYS A 92 15.21 -7.77 -2.52
CA CYS A 92 14.40 -6.58 -2.34
C CYS A 92 14.79 -5.75 -1.10
N SER A 93 15.02 -4.45 -1.30
CA SER A 93 15.40 -3.53 -0.22
C SER A 93 14.35 -3.39 0.89
N TYR A 94 13.05 -3.56 0.60
CA TYR A 94 12.00 -3.61 1.63
C TYR A 94 12.16 -4.82 2.54
N LEU A 95 12.30 -6.02 1.95
CA LEU A 95 12.52 -7.25 2.70
C LEU A 95 13.77 -7.12 3.57
N THR A 96 14.89 -6.73 2.96
CA THR A 96 16.18 -6.67 3.67
C THR A 96 16.18 -5.66 4.80
N CYS A 97 15.59 -4.47 4.59
CA CYS A 97 15.53 -3.46 5.64
C CYS A 97 14.54 -3.83 6.74
N ASP A 98 13.40 -4.46 6.43
CA ASP A 98 12.40 -4.90 7.39
C ASP A 98 12.91 -6.04 8.28
N VAL A 99 13.56 -7.05 7.68
CA VAL A 99 14.27 -8.11 8.41
C VAL A 99 15.36 -7.52 9.29
N GLY A 100 16.18 -6.59 8.76
CA GLY A 100 17.19 -5.88 9.54
C GLY A 100 16.58 -5.10 10.72
N SER A 101 15.43 -4.46 10.48
CA SER A 101 14.64 -3.76 11.50
C SER A 101 14.23 -4.68 12.63
N TYR A 102 13.68 -5.85 12.29
CA TYR A 102 13.26 -6.87 13.24
C TYR A 102 14.43 -7.40 14.06
N LEU A 103 15.52 -7.79 13.41
CA LEU A 103 16.71 -8.35 14.06
C LEU A 103 17.37 -7.34 15.02
N GLN A 104 17.41 -6.05 14.65
CA GLN A 104 17.93 -5.00 15.52
C GLN A 104 16.92 -4.47 16.55
N LYS A 105 15.65 -4.89 16.48
CA LYS A 105 14.54 -4.33 17.29
C LYS A 105 14.46 -2.81 17.17
N LYS A 106 14.61 -2.30 15.94
CA LYS A 106 14.47 -0.87 15.63
C LYS A 106 13.26 -0.69 14.73
N THR A 107 12.56 0.43 14.88
CA THR A 107 11.45 0.78 13.99
C THR A 107 11.24 2.30 13.98
N PRO A 108 10.84 2.90 12.85
CA PRO A 108 10.43 4.29 12.79
C PRO A 108 9.16 4.56 13.62
N LEU A 109 8.39 3.53 13.99
CA LEU A 109 7.19 3.67 14.81
C LEU A 109 7.50 4.22 16.21
N THR A 110 8.70 3.98 16.74
CA THR A 110 9.10 4.51 18.05
C THR A 110 9.16 6.03 18.03
N MET A 111 9.77 6.60 16.99
CA MET A 111 9.87 8.06 16.84
C MET A 111 8.54 8.69 16.40
N ALA A 112 7.80 8.02 15.52
CA ALA A 112 6.58 8.57 14.94
C ALA A 112 5.36 8.49 15.87
N TYR A 113 5.25 7.40 16.64
CA TYR A 113 4.04 7.06 17.40
C TYR A 113 4.31 6.57 18.84
N ASN A 114 5.56 6.56 19.30
CA ASN A 114 5.93 5.99 20.60
C ASN A 114 5.56 4.50 20.75
N ILE A 115 5.69 3.75 19.64
CA ILE A 115 5.47 2.30 19.59
C ILE A 115 6.83 1.60 19.46
N GLU A 116 7.15 0.72 20.39
CA GLU A 116 8.50 0.14 20.52
C GLU A 116 8.81 -0.96 19.49
N SER A 117 7.79 -1.67 19.00
CA SER A 117 7.95 -2.74 18.02
C SER A 117 6.75 -2.81 17.08
N VAL A 118 6.97 -3.38 15.89
CA VAL A 118 5.88 -3.74 14.96
C VAL A 118 4.93 -4.75 15.62
N PRO A 119 3.63 -4.72 15.32
CA PRO A 119 2.65 -5.61 15.95
C PRO A 119 2.95 -7.06 15.59
N ARG A 120 2.92 -7.96 16.57
CA ARG A 120 3.09 -9.40 16.32
C ARG A 120 1.86 -9.95 15.58
N PRO A 121 2.02 -10.68 14.47
CA PRO A 121 0.93 -11.31 13.76
C PRO A 121 0.40 -12.55 14.50
N ASP A 122 -0.89 -12.84 14.30
CA ASP A 122 -1.51 -14.14 14.54
C ASP A 122 -1.48 -15.02 13.28
N VAL A 123 -1.40 -14.43 12.10
CA VAL A 123 -1.30 -15.12 10.80
C VAL A 123 -0.55 -14.27 9.78
N LEU A 124 0.15 -14.94 8.87
CA LEU A 124 0.86 -14.36 7.74
C LEU A 124 0.15 -14.75 6.45
N VAL A 125 -0.25 -13.76 5.65
CA VAL A 125 -1.05 -13.97 4.44
C VAL A 125 -0.42 -13.28 3.24
N PHE A 126 -0.02 -14.03 2.22
CA PHE A 126 0.63 -13.48 1.04
C PHE A 126 -0.19 -13.67 -0.24
N ASN A 127 0.13 -12.87 -1.25
CA ASN A 127 -0.24 -13.13 -2.64
C ASN A 127 0.99 -12.89 -3.53
N THR A 128 1.30 -13.82 -4.44
CA THR A 128 2.45 -13.71 -5.36
C THR A 128 2.20 -12.84 -6.59
N ASN A 129 1.10 -12.10 -6.63
CA ASN A 129 0.74 -11.19 -7.73
C ASN A 129 1.69 -10.00 -7.86
N GLN A 130 2.38 -9.58 -6.80
CA GLN A 130 3.38 -8.50 -6.85
C GLN A 130 4.75 -9.03 -7.25
N CYS A 131 5.27 -9.96 -6.46
CA CYS A 131 6.49 -10.71 -6.74
C CYS A 131 6.44 -12.02 -5.95
N ARG A 132 7.42 -12.91 -6.16
CA ARG A 132 7.49 -14.18 -5.42
C ARG A 132 8.29 -14.07 -4.13
N ASP A 133 9.20 -13.09 -4.02
CA ASP A 133 10.01 -12.85 -2.82
C ASP A 133 9.15 -12.61 -1.57
N VAL A 134 7.92 -12.09 -1.70
CA VAL A 134 7.02 -11.91 -0.56
C VAL A 134 6.65 -13.23 0.12
N GLN A 135 6.57 -14.33 -0.63
CA GLN A 135 6.32 -15.66 -0.06
C GLN A 135 7.51 -16.07 0.83
N ASP A 136 8.73 -15.88 0.37
CA ASP A 136 9.95 -16.23 1.13
C ASP A 136 10.15 -15.31 2.34
N TRP A 137 9.83 -14.03 2.18
CA TRP A 137 9.83 -13.05 3.26
C TRP A 137 8.87 -13.44 4.38
N PHE A 138 7.63 -13.77 4.04
CA PHE A 138 6.64 -14.21 5.00
C PHE A 138 6.97 -15.60 5.57
N ALA A 139 7.55 -16.51 4.77
CA ALA A 139 8.04 -17.79 5.26
C ALA A 139 9.16 -17.66 6.29
N TRP A 140 10.04 -16.66 6.15
CA TRP A 140 11.01 -16.34 7.18
C TRP A 140 10.33 -15.92 8.48
N TYR A 141 9.40 -14.96 8.42
CA TYR A 141 8.66 -14.54 9.60
C TYR A 141 7.82 -15.65 10.23
N SER A 142 7.25 -16.55 9.44
CA SER A 142 6.49 -17.69 9.95
C SER A 142 7.35 -18.58 10.83
N ARG A 143 8.61 -18.83 10.43
CA ARG A 143 9.57 -19.61 11.24
C ARG A 143 10.02 -18.84 12.47
N GLU A 144 10.38 -17.56 12.32
CA GLU A 144 10.87 -16.73 13.43
C GLU A 144 9.81 -16.47 14.50
N LEU A 145 8.56 -16.31 14.08
CA LEU A 145 7.45 -15.97 14.96
C LEU A 145 6.63 -17.20 15.34
N ASN A 146 6.81 -18.35 14.69
CA ASN A 146 5.98 -19.55 14.87
C ASN A 146 4.48 -19.25 14.70
N VAL A 147 4.12 -18.68 13.54
CA VAL A 147 2.74 -18.33 13.18
C VAL A 147 2.35 -18.95 11.83
N PRO A 148 1.07 -19.30 11.61
CA PRO A 148 0.62 -19.89 10.35
C PRO A 148 0.91 -18.98 9.15
N LEU A 149 1.28 -19.60 8.04
CA LEU A 149 1.49 -18.97 6.74
C LEU A 149 0.52 -19.57 5.73
N VAL A 150 -0.30 -18.72 5.13
CA VAL A 150 -1.23 -19.09 4.06
C VAL A 150 -1.15 -18.05 2.93
N GLY A 151 -1.60 -18.38 1.73
CA GLY A 151 -1.53 -17.40 0.65
C GLY A 151 -1.99 -17.90 -0.70
N VAL A 152 -2.04 -16.95 -1.63
CA VAL A 152 -2.50 -17.14 -3.01
C VAL A 152 -1.30 -17.11 -3.96
N HIS A 153 -1.24 -18.08 -4.87
CA HIS A 153 -0.19 -18.21 -5.86
C HIS A 153 -0.70 -17.74 -7.23
N THR A 154 -0.80 -16.42 -7.40
CA THR A 154 -1.22 -15.82 -8.67
C THR A 154 -0.26 -16.21 -9.80
N HIS A 155 -0.83 -16.52 -10.97
CA HIS A 155 -0.03 -16.82 -12.17
C HIS A 155 0.79 -15.59 -12.59
N ARG A 156 1.76 -15.78 -13.50
CA ARG A 156 2.64 -14.72 -13.99
C ARG A 156 2.62 -14.68 -15.51
N ASP A 157 2.99 -13.53 -16.06
CA ASP A 157 3.20 -13.37 -17.50
C ASP A 157 1.95 -13.78 -18.30
N ILE A 158 0.80 -13.28 -17.82
CA ILE A 158 -0.50 -13.65 -18.37
C ILE A 158 -0.87 -12.67 -19.48
N GLY A 159 -1.07 -13.18 -20.70
CA GLY A 159 -1.75 -12.49 -21.80
C GLY A 159 -3.25 -12.45 -21.57
N ASP A 160 -4.08 -13.00 -22.46
CA ASP A 160 -5.53 -12.98 -22.25
C ASP A 160 -5.96 -13.71 -20.97
N ILE A 161 -6.85 -13.09 -20.17
CA ILE A 161 -7.38 -13.67 -18.93
C ILE A 161 -8.67 -14.41 -19.27
N GLY A 162 -8.66 -15.72 -19.08
CA GLY A 162 -9.83 -16.58 -19.22
C GLY A 162 -10.49 -16.90 -17.89
N GLU A 163 -11.69 -17.50 -17.96
CA GLU A 163 -12.37 -18.03 -16.79
C GLU A 163 -11.55 -19.05 -15.97
N PRO A 164 -10.75 -19.96 -16.57
CA PRO A 164 -10.01 -20.95 -15.78
C PRO A 164 -9.04 -20.30 -14.78
N GLN A 165 -8.33 -19.24 -15.20
CA GLN A 165 -7.42 -18.51 -14.32
C GLN A 165 -8.18 -17.81 -13.18
N ILE A 166 -9.32 -17.20 -13.49
CA ILE A 166 -10.13 -16.54 -12.45
C ILE A 166 -10.67 -17.56 -11.44
N LYS A 167 -11.17 -18.71 -11.90
CA LYS A 167 -11.68 -19.78 -11.03
C LYS A 167 -10.58 -20.39 -10.15
N ASP A 168 -9.37 -20.56 -10.69
CA ASP A 168 -8.21 -21.04 -9.91
C ASP A 168 -7.89 -20.08 -8.76
N ILE A 169 -7.74 -18.79 -9.05
CA ILE A 169 -7.41 -17.79 -8.03
C ILE A 169 -8.57 -17.60 -7.03
N ALA A 170 -9.82 -17.63 -7.48
CA ALA A 170 -11.00 -17.55 -6.61
C ALA A 170 -11.04 -18.73 -5.63
N SER A 171 -10.81 -19.96 -6.11
CA SER A 171 -10.73 -21.16 -5.27
C SER A 171 -9.60 -21.06 -4.25
N GLN A 172 -8.41 -20.59 -4.65
CA GLN A 172 -7.29 -20.40 -3.71
C GLN A 172 -7.62 -19.39 -2.62
N ILE A 173 -8.37 -18.32 -2.93
CA ILE A 173 -8.83 -17.34 -1.94
C ILE A 173 -9.86 -17.97 -0.99
N GLU A 174 -10.83 -18.72 -1.52
CA GLU A 174 -11.85 -19.41 -0.72
C GLU A 174 -11.21 -20.46 0.21
N ASP A 175 -10.18 -21.16 -0.24
CA ASP A 175 -9.40 -22.13 0.54
C ASP A 175 -8.62 -21.49 1.71
N LEU A 176 -8.45 -20.17 1.75
CA LEU A 176 -7.90 -19.48 2.92
C LEU A 176 -8.89 -19.45 4.09
N VAL A 177 -10.20 -19.47 3.81
CA VAL A 177 -11.24 -19.29 4.82
C VAL A 177 -11.12 -20.30 5.97
N PRO A 178 -11.04 -21.63 5.73
CA PRO A 178 -10.94 -22.60 6.82
C PRO A 178 -9.69 -22.43 7.69
N GLU A 179 -8.55 -22.02 7.12
CA GLU A 179 -7.33 -21.77 7.89
C GLU A 179 -7.44 -20.49 8.72
N LEU A 180 -8.06 -19.45 8.17
CA LEU A 180 -8.30 -18.19 8.88
C LEU A 180 -9.37 -18.35 10.00
N GLU A 181 -10.38 -19.22 9.81
CA GLU A 181 -11.33 -19.59 10.87
C GLU A 181 -10.60 -20.26 12.06
N LYS A 182 -9.60 -21.11 11.81
CA LYS A 182 -8.81 -21.74 12.90
C LYS A 182 -8.02 -20.72 13.71
N VAL A 183 -7.55 -19.64 13.08
CA VAL A 183 -6.77 -18.57 13.75
C VAL A 183 -7.68 -17.67 14.57
N THR A 184 -8.82 -17.25 14.00
CA THR A 184 -9.76 -16.34 14.65
C THR A 184 -10.62 -17.04 15.69
N GLY A 185 -10.98 -18.30 15.45
CA GLY A 185 -12.04 -18.99 16.18
C GLY A 185 -13.45 -18.52 15.79
N GLU A 186 -13.57 -17.61 14.82
CA GLU A 186 -14.84 -17.09 14.31
C GLU A 186 -15.23 -17.81 13.02
N LYS A 187 -16.55 -17.91 12.78
CA LYS A 187 -17.07 -18.40 11.51
C LYS A 187 -17.05 -17.30 10.46
N PHE A 188 -16.74 -17.69 9.23
CA PHE A 188 -16.74 -16.79 8.09
C PHE A 188 -18.14 -16.19 7.88
N ASP A 189 -18.15 -14.87 7.72
CA ASP A 189 -19.34 -14.07 7.50
C ASP A 189 -19.24 -13.43 6.11
N MET A 190 -20.08 -13.92 5.20
CA MET A 190 -20.12 -13.45 3.81
C MET A 190 -20.53 -11.98 3.72
N ASP A 191 -21.44 -11.50 4.57
CA ASP A 191 -21.91 -10.11 4.52
C ASP A 191 -20.80 -9.15 4.96
N ARG A 192 -20.03 -9.51 6.00
CA ARG A 192 -18.84 -8.74 6.40
C ARG A 192 -17.76 -8.73 5.33
N PHE A 193 -17.56 -9.84 4.61
CA PHE A 193 -16.63 -9.89 3.48
C PHE A 193 -17.08 -8.97 2.34
N LYS A 194 -18.36 -9.03 1.96
CA LYS A 194 -18.97 -8.16 0.95
C LYS A 194 -18.89 -6.69 1.33
N GLU A 195 -19.10 -6.34 2.59
CA GLU A 195 -18.96 -4.98 3.09
C GLU A 195 -17.51 -4.46 2.93
N ALA A 196 -16.52 -5.25 3.38
CA ALA A 196 -15.11 -4.91 3.21
C ALA A 196 -14.76 -4.74 1.73
N LEU A 197 -15.21 -5.65 0.86
CA LEU A 197 -14.95 -5.59 -0.57
C LEU A 197 -15.61 -4.36 -1.23
N GLY A 198 -16.83 -4.01 -0.82
CA GLY A 198 -17.51 -2.78 -1.25
C GLY A 198 -16.75 -1.51 -0.82
N HIS A 199 -16.20 -1.48 0.38
CA HIS A 199 -15.32 -0.39 0.80
C HIS A 199 -14.04 -0.31 -0.04
N SER A 200 -13.42 -1.43 -0.37
CA SER A 200 -12.23 -1.47 -1.24
C SER A 200 -12.49 -1.00 -2.65
N ARG A 201 -13.61 -1.41 -3.25
CA ARG A 201 -14.05 -0.92 -4.56
C ARG A 201 -14.20 0.60 -4.54
N ARG A 202 -14.94 1.13 -3.56
CA ARG A 202 -15.15 2.57 -3.40
C ARG A 202 -13.83 3.34 -3.20
N THR A 203 -12.93 2.80 -2.38
CA THR A 203 -11.58 3.36 -2.21
C THR A 203 -10.82 3.41 -3.54
N SER A 204 -10.90 2.34 -4.33
CA SER A 204 -10.23 2.25 -5.64
C SER A 204 -10.78 3.27 -6.64
N GLU A 205 -12.11 3.42 -6.71
CA GLU A 205 -12.78 4.41 -7.57
C GLU A 205 -12.35 5.85 -7.21
N LEU A 206 -12.36 6.19 -5.91
CA LEU A 206 -11.98 7.51 -5.43
C LEU A 206 -10.47 7.78 -5.62
N TRP A 207 -9.63 6.77 -5.38
CA TRP A 207 -8.19 6.89 -5.58
C TRP A 207 -7.83 7.08 -7.05
N LYS A 208 -8.46 6.31 -7.94
CA LYS A 208 -8.36 6.48 -9.40
C LYS A 208 -8.73 7.91 -9.82
N ALA A 209 -9.85 8.43 -9.34
CA ALA A 209 -10.27 9.81 -9.62
C ALA A 209 -9.26 10.86 -9.11
N CYS A 210 -8.67 10.65 -7.92
CA CYS A 210 -7.61 11.53 -7.43
C CYS A 210 -6.39 11.54 -8.38
N LEU A 211 -5.97 10.36 -8.86
CA LEU A 211 -4.85 10.24 -9.79
C LEU A 211 -5.17 10.88 -11.14
N GLU A 212 -6.37 10.70 -11.66
CA GLU A 212 -6.86 11.31 -12.90
C GLU A 212 -6.92 12.85 -12.82
N ALA A 213 -7.10 13.44 -11.63
CA ALA A 213 -7.03 14.89 -11.43
C ALA A 213 -5.68 15.49 -11.91
N SER A 214 -4.62 14.69 -11.93
CA SER A 214 -3.30 15.10 -12.45
C SER A 214 -3.29 15.41 -13.95
N ALA A 215 -4.33 15.00 -14.70
CA ALA A 215 -4.49 15.31 -16.12
C ALA A 215 -4.74 16.79 -16.38
N ALA A 216 -5.22 17.55 -15.39
CA ALA A 216 -5.40 19.00 -15.51
C ALA A 216 -4.09 19.73 -15.79
N ILE A 217 -4.20 20.89 -16.45
CA ILE A 217 -3.06 21.75 -16.81
C ILE A 217 -3.34 23.16 -16.27
N PRO A 218 -2.58 23.64 -15.27
CA PRO A 218 -1.54 22.93 -14.53
C PRO A 218 -2.13 21.82 -13.61
N SER A 219 -1.30 20.84 -13.23
CA SER A 219 -1.72 19.75 -12.34
C SER A 219 -1.97 20.27 -10.91
N PRO A 220 -3.02 19.79 -10.19
CA PRO A 220 -3.32 20.25 -8.83
C PRO A 220 -2.34 19.71 -7.78
N TRP A 221 -1.70 18.57 -8.06
CA TRP A 221 -0.70 17.91 -7.21
C TRP A 221 0.38 17.20 -8.05
N THR A 222 1.39 16.63 -7.40
CA THR A 222 2.47 15.87 -8.06
C THR A 222 2.44 14.39 -7.67
N PHE A 223 3.14 13.54 -8.42
CA PHE A 223 3.44 12.16 -8.03
C PHE A 223 3.98 12.05 -6.59
N PHE A 224 4.82 12.99 -6.16
CA PHE A 224 5.38 12.98 -4.80
C PHE A 224 4.33 13.27 -3.72
N ASP A 225 3.27 14.01 -4.06
CA ASP A 225 2.13 14.17 -3.19
C ASP A 225 1.29 12.89 -3.21
N ALA A 226 1.04 12.32 -4.40
CA ALA A 226 0.33 11.05 -4.55
C ALA A 226 0.96 9.92 -3.72
N THR A 227 2.30 9.81 -3.67
CA THR A 227 2.99 8.77 -2.86
C THR A 227 2.82 8.92 -1.35
N ILE A 228 2.43 10.11 -0.88
CA ILE A 228 2.06 10.33 0.52
C ILE A 228 0.57 9.99 0.71
N HIS A 229 -0.27 10.50 -0.20
CA HIS A 229 -1.72 10.41 -0.13
C HIS A 229 -2.28 9.02 -0.52
N MET A 230 -1.45 8.13 -1.07
CA MET A 230 -1.81 6.74 -1.37
C MET A 230 -1.96 5.86 -0.12
N ALA A 231 -1.41 6.27 1.04
CA ALA A 231 -1.31 5.40 2.20
C ALA A 231 -2.65 4.76 2.62
N PRO A 232 -3.81 5.46 2.61
CA PRO A 232 -5.10 4.85 2.93
C PRO A 232 -5.55 3.76 1.95
N ALA A 233 -5.26 3.90 0.64
CA ALA A 233 -5.51 2.87 -0.37
C ALA A 233 -4.62 1.62 -0.16
N VAL A 234 -3.50 1.76 0.53
CA VAL A 234 -2.64 0.65 0.94
C VAL A 234 -3.11 0.03 2.25
N VAL A 235 -3.06 0.78 3.36
CA VAL A 235 -3.18 0.22 4.71
C VAL A 235 -4.61 0.10 5.22
N SER A 236 -5.53 0.88 4.65
CA SER A 236 -6.91 1.01 5.10
C SER A 236 -7.93 0.63 4.03
N ARG A 237 -7.49 0.06 2.90
CA ARG A 237 -8.39 -0.58 1.94
C ARG A 237 -9.24 -1.62 2.65
N GLY A 238 -10.52 -1.67 2.28
CA GLY A 238 -11.54 -2.50 2.92
C GLY A 238 -12.19 -1.87 4.16
N THR A 239 -11.99 -0.57 4.38
CA THR A 239 -12.56 0.14 5.53
C THR A 239 -13.26 1.43 5.12
N LYS A 240 -14.27 1.83 5.89
CA LYS A 240 -14.92 3.14 5.73
C LYS A 240 -13.94 4.31 5.88
N ALA A 241 -12.93 4.19 6.74
CA ALA A 241 -11.96 5.26 6.98
C ALA A 241 -11.16 5.65 5.73
N ALA A 242 -10.83 4.69 4.86
CA ALA A 242 -10.19 4.99 3.58
C ALA A 242 -11.13 5.76 2.64
N ASN A 243 -12.40 5.36 2.55
CA ASN A 243 -13.39 6.08 1.76
C ASN A 243 -13.56 7.52 2.27
N ASP A 244 -13.77 7.69 3.57
CA ASP A 244 -13.96 8.99 4.21
C ASP A 244 -12.78 9.94 3.92
N TYR A 245 -11.57 9.40 3.90
CA TYR A 245 -10.38 10.18 3.56
C TYR A 245 -10.38 10.65 2.10
N TYR A 246 -10.65 9.76 1.14
CA TYR A 246 -10.63 10.14 -0.27
C TYR A 246 -11.83 11.00 -0.67
N GLU A 247 -12.95 10.90 0.04
CA GLU A 247 -14.08 11.84 -0.08
C GLU A 247 -13.75 13.24 0.44
N LEU A 248 -12.65 13.42 1.18
CA LEU A 248 -12.10 14.73 1.53
C LEU A 248 -11.04 15.19 0.52
N LEU A 249 -10.16 14.28 0.07
CA LEU A 249 -9.05 14.61 -0.82
C LEU A 249 -9.52 14.98 -2.24
N LEU A 250 -10.43 14.19 -2.82
CA LEU A 250 -10.86 14.39 -4.21
C LEU A 250 -11.48 15.79 -4.43
N PRO A 251 -12.45 16.25 -3.60
CA PRO A 251 -12.97 17.61 -3.73
C PRO A 251 -11.91 18.70 -3.55
N GLU A 252 -10.89 18.48 -2.72
CA GLU A 252 -9.77 19.42 -2.58
C GLU A 252 -8.97 19.53 -3.89
N LEU A 253 -8.67 18.40 -4.53
CA LEU A 253 -7.97 18.39 -5.83
C LEU A 253 -8.80 19.06 -6.92
N GLU A 254 -10.11 18.77 -6.99
CA GLU A 254 -11.04 19.41 -7.93
C GLU A 254 -11.13 20.92 -7.71
N GLN A 255 -11.20 21.37 -6.45
CA GLN A 255 -11.24 22.78 -6.12
C GLN A 255 -9.93 23.48 -6.50
N ARG A 256 -8.78 22.83 -6.30
CA ARG A 256 -7.48 23.33 -6.77
C ARG A 256 -7.45 23.50 -8.29
N ILE A 257 -8.00 22.56 -9.05
CA ILE A 257 -8.14 22.70 -10.50
C ILE A 257 -8.99 23.92 -10.84
N LYS A 258 -10.17 24.06 -10.23
CA LYS A 258 -11.09 25.17 -10.47
C LYS A 258 -10.49 26.55 -10.17
N ASP A 259 -9.68 26.62 -9.12
CA ASP A 259 -9.02 27.86 -8.68
C ASP A 259 -7.68 28.12 -9.39
N GLY A 260 -7.27 27.25 -10.32
CA GLY A 260 -5.99 27.37 -11.03
C GLY A 260 -4.76 27.19 -10.13
N VAL A 261 -4.89 26.44 -9.04
CA VAL A 261 -3.81 26.19 -8.08
C VAL A 261 -2.89 25.09 -8.60
N ALA A 262 -1.77 25.49 -9.20
CA ALA A 262 -0.73 24.58 -9.65
C ALA A 262 0.05 23.95 -8.49
N ALA A 263 0.35 22.65 -8.60
CA ALA A 263 1.31 21.97 -7.73
C ALA A 263 2.74 22.49 -7.95
N VAL A 264 3.08 22.74 -9.21
CA VAL A 264 4.34 23.32 -9.66
C VAL A 264 4.04 24.66 -10.32
N GLU A 265 4.32 25.74 -9.61
CA GLU A 265 4.08 27.11 -10.10
C GLU A 265 4.85 27.34 -11.41
N GLY A 266 4.15 27.66 -12.49
CA GLY A 266 4.74 27.83 -13.82
C GLY A 266 5.18 26.51 -14.47
N GLU A 267 4.45 25.41 -14.23
CA GLU A 267 4.62 24.10 -14.88
C GLU A 267 4.96 24.24 -16.38
N LYS A 268 6.15 23.74 -16.77
CA LYS A 268 6.67 23.74 -18.15
C LYS A 268 6.78 22.35 -18.75
N HIS A 269 7.03 21.34 -17.91
CA HIS A 269 7.24 19.96 -18.33
C HIS A 269 6.32 19.04 -17.54
N ARG A 270 5.78 18.03 -18.22
CA ARG A 270 4.94 16.99 -17.63
C ARG A 270 5.58 15.65 -17.87
N LEU A 271 5.79 14.87 -16.81
CA LEU A 271 6.58 13.65 -16.84
C LEU A 271 5.82 12.48 -16.26
N TYR A 272 6.19 11.29 -16.73
CA TYR A 272 5.77 10.01 -16.22
C TYR A 272 6.89 9.41 -15.34
N TRP A 273 6.52 8.79 -14.22
CA TRP A 273 7.46 8.10 -13.32
C TRP A 273 7.23 6.59 -13.34
N GLU A 274 8.22 5.86 -13.86
CA GLU A 274 8.23 4.41 -13.83
C GLU A 274 8.84 3.89 -12.52
N GLY A 275 8.18 2.89 -11.92
CA GLY A 275 8.68 2.19 -10.75
C GLY A 275 8.43 2.87 -9.41
N MET A 276 8.94 2.24 -8.35
CA MET A 276 8.72 2.66 -6.97
C MET A 276 9.40 3.99 -6.64
N PRO A 277 8.88 4.75 -5.65
CA PRO A 277 9.52 5.97 -5.20
C PRO A 277 10.84 5.66 -4.48
N ILE A 278 11.85 6.52 -4.68
CA ILE A 278 13.09 6.46 -3.92
C ILE A 278 12.85 7.15 -2.57
N TRP A 279 12.27 6.43 -1.60
CA TRP A 279 11.76 6.99 -0.33
C TRP A 279 12.76 7.88 0.42
N GLY A 280 14.02 7.45 0.56
CA GLY A 280 15.06 8.23 1.24
C GLY A 280 15.47 9.53 0.54
N LYS A 281 15.02 9.72 -0.71
CA LYS A 281 15.26 10.86 -1.59
C LYS A 281 13.98 11.56 -2.05
N LEU A 282 12.81 11.18 -1.51
CA LEU A 282 11.52 11.69 -1.99
C LEU A 282 11.48 13.23 -1.97
N ARG A 283 11.92 13.85 -0.87
CA ARG A 283 12.01 15.30 -0.74
C ARG A 283 13.00 15.93 -1.72
N ASP A 284 14.23 15.43 -1.75
CA ASP A 284 15.31 15.95 -2.61
C ASP A 284 14.88 15.95 -4.08
N LEU A 285 14.30 14.84 -4.55
CA LEU A 285 13.78 14.70 -5.91
C LEU A 285 12.62 15.66 -6.15
N SER A 286 11.66 15.73 -5.22
CA SER A 286 10.53 16.64 -5.36
C SER A 286 11.00 18.10 -5.51
N GLU A 287 11.90 18.56 -4.64
CA GLU A 287 12.47 19.92 -4.72
C GLU A 287 13.19 20.16 -6.06
N GLN A 288 13.92 19.16 -6.56
CA GLN A 288 14.58 19.22 -7.87
C GLN A 288 13.59 19.35 -9.04
N PHE A 289 12.55 18.52 -9.11
CA PHE A 289 11.54 18.63 -10.18
C PHE A 289 10.81 19.99 -10.12
N PHE A 290 10.52 20.48 -8.90
CA PHE A 290 9.87 21.77 -8.72
C PHE A 290 10.73 22.94 -9.19
N SER A 291 12.04 22.95 -8.91
CA SER A 291 12.94 24.01 -9.36
C SER A 291 13.08 24.04 -10.88
N LEU A 292 12.98 22.88 -11.53
CA LEU A 292 13.00 22.72 -12.99
C LEU A 292 11.65 23.02 -13.68
N LYS A 293 10.62 23.40 -12.92
CA LYS A 293 9.25 23.60 -13.45
C LYS A 293 8.68 22.34 -14.12
N SER A 294 9.04 21.17 -13.59
CA SER A 294 8.61 19.87 -14.09
C SER A 294 7.64 19.23 -13.11
N CYS A 295 6.43 18.91 -13.59
CA CYS A 295 5.44 18.18 -12.82
C CYS A 295 5.45 16.70 -13.25
N VAL A 296 5.68 15.80 -12.30
CA VAL A 296 5.46 14.38 -12.52
C VAL A 296 3.98 14.11 -12.25
N VAL A 297 3.23 13.70 -13.27
CA VAL A 297 1.76 13.69 -13.27
C VAL A 297 1.16 12.29 -13.36
N ALA A 298 1.97 11.26 -13.62
CA ALA A 298 1.51 9.89 -13.75
C ALA A 298 2.59 8.90 -13.31
N SER A 299 2.18 7.73 -12.82
CA SER A 299 3.05 6.61 -12.46
C SER A 299 2.28 5.30 -12.41
N THR A 300 2.86 4.21 -12.90
CA THR A 300 2.36 2.84 -12.68
C THR A 300 2.29 2.48 -11.20
N TYR A 301 3.23 2.97 -10.39
CA TYR A 301 3.28 2.63 -8.97
C TYR A 301 1.98 3.00 -8.25
N CYS A 302 1.55 4.27 -8.33
CA CYS A 302 0.33 4.71 -7.66
C CYS A 302 -0.94 4.03 -8.19
N ASN A 303 -0.94 3.57 -9.46
CA ASN A 303 -2.05 2.83 -10.06
C ASN A 303 -2.19 1.40 -9.51
N SER A 304 -1.17 0.85 -8.85
CA SER A 304 -1.14 -0.53 -8.35
C SER A 304 -2.20 -0.83 -7.27
N TRP A 305 -2.87 0.20 -6.75
CA TRP A 305 -3.92 0.11 -5.73
C TRP A 305 -5.31 0.47 -6.26
N ILE A 306 -5.52 0.35 -7.58
CA ILE A 306 -6.82 0.47 -8.21
C ILE A 306 -7.34 -0.94 -8.51
N PHE A 307 -8.39 -1.34 -7.79
CA PHE A 307 -9.07 -2.63 -7.93
C PHE A 307 -10.53 -2.40 -8.36
N ASP A 308 -10.75 -1.80 -9.53
CA ASP A 308 -12.09 -1.42 -10.01
C ASP A 308 -12.96 -2.61 -10.45
N GLN A 309 -12.37 -3.81 -10.57
CA GLN A 309 -13.07 -5.06 -10.86
C GLN A 309 -13.79 -5.63 -9.63
N LEU A 310 -13.50 -5.15 -8.41
CA LEU A 310 -14.11 -5.68 -7.19
C LEU A 310 -15.64 -5.52 -7.21
N ASP A 311 -16.35 -6.61 -6.96
CA ASP A 311 -17.81 -6.69 -6.94
C ASP A 311 -18.32 -7.50 -5.75
N PRO A 312 -19.03 -6.87 -4.79
CA PRO A 312 -19.65 -7.58 -3.66
C PRO A 312 -20.66 -8.65 -4.06
N ASP A 313 -21.21 -8.61 -5.27
CA ASP A 313 -22.16 -9.63 -5.72
C ASP A 313 -21.46 -10.94 -6.13
N GLU A 314 -20.20 -10.86 -6.58
CA GLU A 314 -19.34 -11.99 -6.93
C GLU A 314 -17.99 -11.88 -6.21
N PRO A 315 -17.94 -12.00 -4.86
CA PRO A 315 -16.83 -11.47 -4.08
C PRO A 315 -15.51 -12.25 -4.24
N PHE A 316 -15.55 -13.56 -4.44
CA PHE A 316 -14.33 -14.36 -4.68
C PHE A 316 -13.81 -14.17 -6.11
N GLU A 317 -14.70 -14.28 -7.11
CA GLU A 317 -14.36 -14.16 -8.53
C GLU A 317 -13.92 -12.74 -8.90
N SER A 318 -14.58 -11.72 -8.37
CA SER A 318 -14.22 -10.33 -8.63
C SER A 318 -12.88 -9.95 -7.98
N MET A 319 -12.57 -10.46 -6.78
CA MET A 319 -11.26 -10.29 -6.14
C MET A 319 -10.17 -11.04 -6.90
N ALA A 320 -10.44 -12.27 -7.35
CA ALA A 320 -9.54 -13.02 -8.22
C ALA A 320 -9.26 -12.26 -9.52
N ARG A 321 -10.28 -11.67 -10.14
CA ARG A 321 -10.15 -10.84 -11.34
C ARG A 321 -9.30 -9.60 -11.09
N ALA A 322 -9.64 -8.81 -10.07
CA ALA A 322 -8.92 -7.61 -9.71
C ALA A 322 -7.42 -7.88 -9.49
N TYR A 323 -7.08 -8.97 -8.80
CA TYR A 323 -5.69 -9.35 -8.54
C TYR A 323 -4.95 -9.93 -9.74
N THR A 324 -5.66 -10.53 -10.70
CA THR A 324 -5.07 -11.09 -11.93
C THR A 324 -4.87 -10.02 -13.01
N GLU A 325 -5.71 -8.98 -13.01
CA GLU A 325 -5.67 -7.87 -13.99
C GLU A 325 -4.58 -6.82 -13.69
N LEU A 326 -3.97 -6.85 -12.51
CA LEU A 326 -2.87 -5.95 -12.14
C LEU A 326 -1.74 -5.98 -13.16
N PHE A 327 -1.27 -4.80 -13.59
CA PHE A 327 -0.28 -4.66 -14.65
C PHE A 327 0.99 -5.53 -14.46
N ILE A 328 1.42 -5.72 -13.21
CA ILE A 328 2.62 -6.49 -12.86
C ILE A 328 2.46 -8.01 -13.07
N VAL A 329 1.22 -8.52 -13.08
CA VAL A 329 0.88 -9.91 -13.36
C VAL A 329 0.88 -10.21 -14.87
N ARG A 330 0.64 -9.17 -15.67
CA ARG A 330 0.43 -9.24 -17.13
C ARG A 330 1.75 -9.50 -17.87
N ASP A 331 1.63 -10.00 -19.09
CA ASP A 331 2.75 -10.17 -20.01
C ASP A 331 3.26 -8.83 -20.57
N GLU A 332 4.44 -8.87 -21.20
CA GLU A 332 5.04 -7.65 -21.78
C GLU A 332 4.22 -7.02 -22.92
N PRO A 333 3.55 -7.75 -23.83
CA PRO A 333 2.68 -7.16 -24.84
C PRO A 333 1.53 -6.31 -24.30
N TYR A 334 1.04 -6.61 -23.09
CA TYR A 334 -0.01 -5.83 -22.45
C TYR A 334 0.50 -4.51 -21.84
N LYS A 335 1.75 -4.48 -21.36
CA LYS A 335 2.34 -3.36 -20.62
C LYS A 335 2.75 -2.20 -21.53
#